data_AF-A0A1N7F5V0-F1
#
_entry.id   AF-A0A1N7F5V0-F1
#
_cell.length_a   1.000
_cell.length_b   1.000
_cell.length_c   1.000
_cell.angle_alpha   90.00
_cell.angle_beta   90.00
_cell.angle_gamma   90.00
#
_symmetry.space_group_name_H-M   'P 1'
#
loop_
_entity.id
_entity.type
_entity.pdbx_description
1 polymer ?
#
loop_
_entity_poly.entity_id
_entity_poly.type
_entity_poly.pdbx_seq_one_letter_code
_entity_poly.pdbx_strand_id
1 'polypeptide(L)'
;MNVPSQGGSGVLSASTASATTASASTSAAPSSSKLVGASWGNTALPALPAGITASEVTIGAQGPTLYCYFVGSDGYLYQSKDKGAWTKVSPAGVTHISTAFEGGVLYSTGTTVGASWGNTAFPALPAGVTATDVTIGAQDPTLYAYFLGSDGYLYQSTNMGAWTKVSPAGVTHISTAFSGGVLFALASAC
;
A
#
# COMPACT_ATOMS: atom_id res chain seq x y z
N MET A 1 -5.52 -41.74 5.79
CA MET A 1 -5.28 -40.65 4.82
C MET A 1 -4.53 -39.56 5.56
N ASN A 2 -3.21 -39.45 5.39
CA ASN A 2 -2.44 -38.37 5.98
C ASN A 2 -2.50 -37.17 5.03
N VAL A 3 -3.20 -36.12 5.45
CA VAL A 3 -3.12 -34.82 4.78
C VAL A 3 -1.78 -34.22 5.18
N PRO A 4 -0.93 -33.76 4.24
CA PRO A 4 0.34 -33.12 4.61
C PRO A 4 0.07 -31.89 5.47
N SER A 5 0.81 -31.74 6.57
CA SER A 5 0.88 -30.47 7.29
C SER A 5 1.49 -29.40 6.39
N GLN A 6 1.22 -28.12 6.68
CA GLN A 6 1.75 -27.00 5.89
C GLN A 6 3.26 -27.14 5.62
N GLY A 7 3.66 -27.07 4.35
CA GLY A 7 5.05 -27.22 3.90
C GLY A 7 5.56 -28.66 3.76
N GLY A 8 4.73 -29.67 4.03
CA GLY A 8 5.07 -31.08 3.83
C GLY A 8 4.76 -31.58 2.40
N SER A 9 5.62 -32.45 1.87
CA SER A 9 5.30 -33.28 0.70
C SER A 9 4.63 -34.57 1.15
N GLY A 10 3.51 -34.91 0.53
CA GLY A 10 2.79 -36.17 0.76
C GLY A 10 2.78 -37.03 -0.50
N VAL A 11 2.78 -38.35 -0.29
CA VAL A 11 2.53 -39.31 -1.38
C VAL A 11 1.22 -40.01 -1.07
N LEU A 12 0.27 -39.89 -1.99
CA LEU A 12 -0.94 -40.70 -1.99
C LEU A 12 -0.68 -41.91 -2.88
N SER A 13 -0.69 -43.10 -2.28
CA SER A 13 -0.53 -44.36 -3.00
C SER A 13 -1.78 -45.22 -2.84
N ALA A 14 -2.28 -45.74 -3.96
CA ALA A 14 -3.31 -46.75 -3.99
C ALA A 14 -2.74 -48.01 -4.64
N SER A 15 -2.95 -49.16 -4.00
CA SER A 15 -2.56 -50.45 -4.55
C SER A 15 -3.70 -51.46 -4.34
N THR A 16 -4.04 -52.19 -5.39
CA THR A 16 -4.80 -53.44 -5.31
C THR A 16 -3.85 -54.59 -5.63
N ALA A 17 -4.08 -55.77 -5.05
CA ALA A 17 -3.23 -56.93 -5.28
C ALA A 17 -3.17 -57.22 -6.80
N SER A 18 -1.96 -57.25 -7.34
CA SER A 18 -1.61 -57.51 -8.76
C SER A 18 -1.68 -56.34 -9.74
N ALA A 19 -1.83 -55.09 -9.30
CA ALA A 19 -1.68 -53.90 -10.15
C ALA A 19 -0.45 -53.05 -9.77
N THR A 20 0.18 -52.41 -10.76
CA THR A 20 1.28 -51.45 -10.55
C THR A 20 0.80 -50.32 -9.64
N THR A 21 1.55 -50.01 -8.58
CA THR A 21 1.20 -48.96 -7.63
C THR A 21 1.09 -47.62 -8.33
N ALA A 22 -0.09 -46.99 -8.28
CA ALA A 22 -0.27 -45.62 -8.70
C ALA A 22 0.04 -44.70 -7.52
N SER A 23 1.03 -43.82 -7.69
CA SER A 23 1.39 -42.80 -6.71
C SER A 23 1.29 -41.41 -7.31
N ALA A 24 0.62 -40.52 -6.61
CA ALA A 24 0.62 -39.09 -6.89
C ALA A 24 1.33 -38.35 -5.75
N SER A 25 2.32 -37.54 -6.11
CA SER A 25 2.97 -36.62 -5.16
C SER A 25 2.19 -35.33 -5.10
N THR A 26 1.79 -34.91 -3.90
CA THR A 26 1.28 -33.55 -3.66
C THR A 26 2.34 -32.77 -2.90
N SER A 27 2.70 -31.62 -3.44
CA SER A 27 3.60 -30.65 -2.79
C SER A 27 2.76 -29.44 -2.45
N ALA A 28 2.61 -29.13 -1.17
CA ALA A 28 2.13 -27.83 -0.75
C ALA A 28 3.28 -26.83 -0.93
N ALA A 29 3.10 -25.80 -1.78
CA ALA A 29 4.09 -24.73 -1.89
C ALA A 29 4.36 -24.15 -0.49
N PRO A 30 5.62 -23.85 -0.13
CA PRO A 30 5.90 -23.16 1.12
C PRO A 30 5.22 -21.81 1.06
N SER A 31 4.09 -21.67 1.75
CA SER A 31 3.47 -20.36 1.95
C SER A 31 4.42 -19.55 2.81
N SER A 32 5.23 -18.70 2.19
CA SER A 32 5.64 -17.48 2.88
C SER A 32 4.37 -16.68 3.06
N SER A 33 3.60 -16.97 4.11
CA SER A 33 2.50 -16.13 4.57
C SER A 33 3.15 -14.82 5.01
N LYS A 34 3.46 -13.93 4.07
CA LYS A 34 3.98 -12.60 4.38
C LYS A 34 2.80 -11.90 5.04
N LEU A 35 2.83 -11.76 6.35
CA LEU A 35 1.76 -11.09 7.10
C LEU A 35 2.12 -9.62 7.23
N VAL A 36 1.12 -8.75 7.15
CA VAL A 36 1.26 -7.39 7.70
C VAL A 36 1.00 -7.51 9.20
N GLY A 37 1.96 -7.06 10.01
CA GLY A 37 1.90 -7.13 11.46
C GLY A 37 1.74 -5.75 12.09
N ALA A 38 1.10 -5.73 13.25
CA ALA A 38 1.04 -4.57 14.13
C ALA A 38 1.97 -4.78 15.33
N SER A 39 2.84 -3.80 15.60
CA SER A 39 3.77 -3.85 16.73
C SER A 39 3.03 -3.85 18.08
N TRP A 40 1.89 -3.16 18.16
CA TRP A 40 1.03 -3.21 19.34
C TRP A 40 0.42 -4.60 19.50
N GLY A 41 0.71 -5.23 20.64
CA GLY A 41 0.24 -6.56 20.97
C GLY A 41 0.81 -7.68 20.09
N ASN A 42 1.83 -7.40 19.26
CA ASN A 42 2.44 -8.38 18.34
C ASN A 42 1.38 -9.14 17.52
N THR A 43 0.40 -8.42 16.98
CA THR A 43 -0.76 -9.04 16.31
C THR A 43 -0.58 -9.07 14.80
N ALA A 44 -0.84 -10.22 14.20
CA ALA A 44 -0.93 -10.34 12.76
C ALA A 44 -2.31 -9.86 12.26
N LEU A 45 -2.31 -9.17 11.13
CA LEU A 45 -3.52 -8.96 10.33
C LEU A 45 -3.86 -10.25 9.55
N PRO A 46 -5.05 -10.33 8.92
CA PRO A 46 -5.41 -11.48 8.11
C PRO A 46 -4.38 -11.82 7.05
N ALA A 47 -4.36 -13.08 6.63
CA ALA A 47 -3.50 -13.56 5.56
C ALA A 47 -3.70 -12.71 4.29
N LEU A 48 -2.59 -12.36 3.63
CA LEU A 48 -2.65 -11.66 2.36
C LEU A 48 -3.36 -12.52 1.29
N PRO A 49 -3.96 -11.89 0.27
CA PRO A 49 -4.46 -12.62 -0.89
C PRO A 49 -3.37 -13.51 -1.52
N ALA A 50 -3.79 -14.65 -2.06
CA ALA A 50 -2.85 -15.65 -2.57
C ALA A 50 -1.90 -15.07 -3.63
N GLY A 51 -0.59 -15.30 -3.43
CA GLY A 51 0.46 -14.81 -4.35
C GLY A 51 0.82 -13.33 -4.23
N ILE A 52 0.14 -12.57 -3.36
CA ILE A 52 0.42 -11.15 -3.16
C ILE A 52 1.44 -10.95 -2.04
N THR A 53 2.36 -10.02 -2.25
CA THR A 53 3.31 -9.55 -1.24
C THR A 53 3.13 -8.06 -1.00
N ALA A 54 3.42 -7.58 0.21
CA ALA A 54 3.32 -6.16 0.55
C ALA A 54 4.67 -5.45 0.33
N SER A 55 4.65 -4.27 -0.30
CA SER A 55 5.84 -3.41 -0.50
C SER A 55 5.87 -2.19 0.44
N GLU A 56 4.73 -1.54 0.64
CA GLU A 56 4.54 -0.46 1.61
C GLU A 56 3.36 -0.79 2.51
N VAL A 57 3.40 -0.35 3.77
CA VAL A 57 2.34 -0.57 4.76
C VAL A 57 2.07 0.73 5.50
N THR A 58 0.80 0.99 5.79
CA THR A 58 0.44 2.08 6.69
C THR A 58 -0.86 1.82 7.44
N ILE A 59 -1.17 2.71 8.37
CA ILE A 59 -2.35 2.67 9.23
C ILE A 59 -3.04 4.03 9.22
N GLY A 60 -4.37 4.00 9.27
CA GLY A 60 -5.22 5.14 9.59
C GLY A 60 -6.30 4.73 10.60
N ALA A 61 -6.84 5.70 11.33
CA ALA A 61 -7.95 5.47 12.24
C ALA A 61 -9.05 6.53 12.04
N GLN A 62 -10.31 6.10 12.16
CA GLN A 62 -11.48 6.98 12.17
C GLN A 62 -12.35 6.65 13.39
N GLY A 63 -12.28 7.50 14.41
CA GLY A 63 -12.86 7.17 15.72
C GLY A 63 -12.32 5.81 16.22
N PRO A 64 -13.19 4.86 16.60
CA PRO A 64 -12.74 3.53 17.05
C PRO A 64 -12.34 2.59 15.91
N THR A 65 -12.60 2.97 14.66
CA THR A 65 -12.40 2.11 13.49
C THR A 65 -10.94 2.13 13.07
N LEU A 66 -10.35 0.94 12.92
CA LEU A 66 -8.98 0.76 12.48
C LEU A 66 -8.95 0.43 10.98
N TYR A 67 -8.14 1.16 10.22
CA TYR A 67 -7.86 0.85 8.83
C TYR A 67 -6.38 0.57 8.65
N CYS A 68 -6.05 -0.64 8.20
CA CYS A 68 -4.70 -1.02 7.82
C CYS A 68 -4.61 -1.10 6.31
N TYR A 69 -3.48 -0.70 5.75
CA TYR A 69 -3.28 -0.64 4.32
C TYR A 69 -1.93 -1.23 3.92
N PHE A 70 -1.87 -1.79 2.71
CA PHE A 70 -0.60 -2.11 2.07
C PHE A 70 -0.67 -1.97 0.55
N VAL A 71 0.48 -1.74 -0.08
CA VAL A 71 0.64 -1.82 -1.54
C VAL A 71 1.01 -3.25 -1.91
N GLY A 72 0.15 -3.90 -2.69
CA GLY A 72 0.38 -5.25 -3.20
C GLY A 72 1.39 -5.27 -4.34
N SER A 73 2.10 -6.38 -4.50
CA SER A 73 3.01 -6.61 -5.63
C SER A 73 2.32 -6.62 -7.00
N ASP A 74 1.00 -6.68 -7.05
CA ASP A 74 0.17 -6.49 -8.24
C ASP A 74 -0.17 -5.01 -8.52
N GLY A 75 0.38 -4.08 -7.73
CA GLY A 75 0.21 -2.63 -7.87
C GLY A 75 -1.13 -2.10 -7.38
N TYR A 76 -1.85 -2.83 -6.52
CA TYR A 76 -3.10 -2.35 -5.92
C TYR A 76 -2.89 -1.95 -4.45
N LEU A 77 -3.62 -0.93 -4.01
CA LEU A 77 -3.79 -0.62 -2.59
C LEU A 77 -4.85 -1.54 -1.99
N TYR A 78 -4.47 -2.25 -0.94
CA TYR A 78 -5.35 -3.08 -0.15
C TYR A 78 -5.69 -2.42 1.18
N GLN A 79 -6.94 -2.60 1.62
CA GLN A 79 -7.44 -2.15 2.91
C GLN A 79 -7.94 -3.34 3.74
N SER A 80 -7.64 -3.33 5.03
CA SER A 80 -8.28 -4.17 6.05
C SER A 80 -8.94 -3.25 7.08
N LYS A 81 -10.24 -3.41 7.25
CA LYS A 81 -11.04 -2.69 8.26
C LYS A 81 -11.19 -3.57 9.49
N ASP A 82 -10.83 -3.06 10.68
CA ASP A 82 -10.94 -3.75 11.97
C ASP A 82 -10.37 -5.18 11.95
N LYS A 83 -9.23 -5.35 11.27
CA LYS A 83 -8.58 -6.66 11.06
C LYS A 83 -9.44 -7.67 10.27
N GLY A 84 -10.37 -7.19 9.44
CA GLY A 84 -11.15 -7.97 8.49
C GLY A 84 -10.38 -8.29 7.20
N ALA A 85 -11.00 -9.06 6.30
CA ALA A 85 -10.38 -9.48 5.05
C ALA A 85 -9.92 -8.29 4.18
N TRP A 86 -8.84 -8.51 3.43
CA TRP A 86 -8.25 -7.49 2.57
C TRP A 86 -9.11 -7.24 1.32
N THR A 87 -9.36 -5.98 1.01
CA THR A 87 -10.10 -5.54 -0.20
C THR A 87 -9.26 -4.55 -1.00
N LYS A 88 -9.41 -4.56 -2.34
CA LYS A 88 -8.77 -3.57 -3.22
C LYS A 88 -9.55 -2.25 -3.15
N VAL A 89 -8.85 -1.13 -2.97
CA VAL A 89 -9.46 0.20 -2.82
C VAL A 89 -8.85 1.26 -3.76
N SER A 90 -8.10 0.84 -4.77
CA SER A 90 -7.49 1.71 -5.78
C SER A 90 -7.55 1.08 -7.18
N PRO A 91 -7.28 1.84 -8.25
CA PRO A 91 -6.81 1.29 -9.52
C PRO A 91 -5.45 0.59 -9.38
N ALA A 92 -5.04 -0.10 -10.45
CA ALA A 92 -3.70 -0.69 -10.55
C ALA A 92 -2.61 0.38 -10.71
N GLY A 93 -1.36 0.00 -10.42
CA GLY A 93 -0.18 0.82 -10.63
C GLY A 93 0.22 1.68 -9.43
N VAL A 94 -0.35 1.47 -8.25
CA VAL A 94 0.04 2.17 -7.02
C VAL A 94 1.49 1.80 -6.64
N THR A 95 2.30 2.81 -6.37
CA THR A 95 3.72 2.63 -5.97
C THR A 95 4.04 3.24 -4.62
N HIS A 96 3.35 4.32 -4.22
CA HIS A 96 3.58 5.02 -2.96
C HIS A 96 2.28 5.32 -2.23
N ILE A 97 2.31 5.22 -0.91
CA ILE A 97 1.21 5.58 -0.02
C ILE A 97 1.65 6.42 1.17
N SER A 98 0.74 7.27 1.65
CA SER A 98 0.91 7.97 2.93
C SER A 98 -0.41 7.98 3.69
N THR A 99 -0.33 7.82 5.01
CA THR A 99 -1.48 8.04 5.90
C THR A 99 -2.06 9.43 5.67
N ALA A 100 -3.39 9.50 5.67
CA ALA A 100 -4.16 10.73 5.57
C ALA A 100 -5.09 10.90 6.78
N PHE A 101 -6.02 11.85 6.69
CA PHE A 101 -7.02 12.13 7.72
C PHE A 101 -8.11 11.05 7.77
N GLU A 102 -8.78 10.94 8.92
CA GLU A 102 -10.02 10.16 9.10
C GLU A 102 -9.92 8.70 8.61
N GLY A 103 -8.77 8.06 8.85
CA GLY A 103 -8.54 6.67 8.46
C GLY A 103 -8.23 6.44 6.98
N GLY A 104 -8.15 7.50 6.18
CA GLY A 104 -7.80 7.47 4.77
C GLY A 104 -6.30 7.35 4.49
N VAL A 105 -5.98 7.10 3.22
CA VAL A 105 -4.61 7.04 2.67
C VAL A 105 -4.58 7.77 1.33
N LEU A 106 -3.55 8.57 1.11
CA LEU A 106 -3.19 9.06 -0.21
C LEU A 106 -2.33 8.02 -0.91
N TYR A 107 -2.52 7.85 -2.21
CA TYR A 107 -1.72 6.98 -3.04
C TYR A 107 -1.24 7.69 -4.32
N SER A 108 -0.10 7.25 -4.85
CA SER A 108 0.40 7.63 -6.18
C SER A 108 0.48 6.41 -7.09
N THR A 109 0.12 6.60 -8.36
CA THR A 109 0.42 5.65 -9.45
C THR A 109 1.58 6.10 -10.35
N GLY A 110 2.30 7.13 -9.94
CA GLY A 110 3.25 7.87 -10.78
C GLY A 110 2.57 8.88 -11.70
N THR A 111 1.41 8.58 -12.26
CA THR A 111 0.67 9.49 -13.17
C THR A 111 -0.59 10.08 -12.57
N THR A 112 -0.99 9.62 -11.39
CA THR A 112 -2.17 10.10 -10.68
C THR A 112 -1.89 10.07 -9.19
N VAL A 113 -2.40 11.07 -8.48
CA VAL A 113 -2.55 11.05 -7.02
C VAL A 113 -4.03 10.82 -6.72
N GLY A 114 -4.32 9.92 -5.81
CA GLY A 114 -5.68 9.60 -5.41
C GLY A 114 -5.79 9.36 -3.91
N ALA A 115 -7.03 9.19 -3.47
CA ALA A 115 -7.40 8.98 -2.09
C ALA A 115 -8.20 7.68 -1.92
N SER A 116 -7.90 6.90 -0.90
CA SER A 116 -8.60 5.64 -0.61
C SER A 116 -10.07 5.85 -0.25
N TRP A 117 -10.44 7.03 0.28
CA TRP A 117 -11.83 7.38 0.54
C TRP A 117 -12.52 7.75 -0.77
N GLY A 118 -13.53 6.95 -1.13
CA GLY A 118 -14.32 7.16 -2.35
C GLY A 118 -13.57 6.92 -3.66
N ASN A 119 -12.32 6.44 -3.62
CA ASN A 119 -11.45 6.28 -4.80
C ASN A 119 -11.40 7.57 -5.65
N THR A 120 -11.30 8.71 -4.97
CA THR A 120 -11.40 10.02 -5.61
C THR A 120 -10.03 10.39 -6.15
N ALA A 121 -9.94 10.64 -7.46
CA ALA A 121 -8.72 11.16 -8.08
C ALA A 121 -8.57 12.66 -7.78
N PHE A 122 -7.34 13.09 -7.52
CA PHE A 122 -6.99 14.50 -7.53
C PHE A 122 -6.92 15.01 -8.98
N PRO A 123 -6.86 16.34 -9.19
CA PRO A 123 -6.63 16.90 -10.52
C PRO A 123 -5.40 16.32 -11.20
N ALA A 124 -5.41 16.35 -12.53
CA ALA A 124 -4.30 15.87 -13.34
C ALA A 124 -2.98 16.53 -12.92
N LEU A 125 -1.91 15.73 -12.90
CA LEU A 125 -0.58 16.23 -12.62
C LEU A 125 -0.15 17.25 -13.69
N PRO A 126 0.75 18.19 -13.36
CA PRO A 126 1.37 19.07 -14.35
C PRO A 126 1.98 18.27 -15.51
N ALA A 127 1.89 18.81 -16.73
CA ALA A 127 2.34 18.13 -17.93
C ALA A 127 3.82 17.71 -17.83
N GLY A 128 4.09 16.42 -18.07
CA GLY A 128 5.44 15.86 -18.03
C GLY A 128 5.99 15.56 -16.63
N VAL A 129 5.19 15.76 -15.57
CA VAL A 129 5.60 15.49 -14.18
C VAL A 129 4.92 14.22 -13.69
N THR A 130 5.71 13.32 -13.09
CA THR A 130 5.20 12.15 -12.37
C THR A 130 5.35 12.33 -10.86
N ALA A 131 4.45 11.72 -10.08
CA ALA A 131 4.48 11.76 -8.62
C ALA A 131 5.33 10.61 -8.07
N THR A 132 6.52 10.93 -7.55
CA THR A 132 7.50 9.96 -7.03
C THR A 132 7.35 9.70 -5.54
N ASP A 133 6.56 10.52 -4.84
CA ASP A 133 6.17 10.31 -3.44
C ASP A 133 4.91 11.12 -3.15
N VAL A 134 4.15 10.76 -2.12
CA VAL A 134 2.93 11.47 -1.70
C VAL A 134 2.89 11.62 -0.19
N THR A 135 2.36 12.74 0.28
CA THR A 135 2.07 12.91 1.70
C THR A 135 0.96 13.92 1.94
N ILE A 136 0.55 14.08 3.19
CA ILE A 136 -0.47 15.03 3.61
C ILE A 136 0.14 16.10 4.53
N GLY A 137 -0.39 17.32 4.46
CA GLY A 137 -0.25 18.29 5.55
C GLY A 137 -1.50 18.23 6.41
N ALA A 138 -1.37 17.81 7.67
CA ALA A 138 -2.54 17.67 8.54
C ALA A 138 -3.07 19.05 8.98
N GLN A 139 -4.25 19.45 8.50
CA GLN A 139 -4.96 20.64 8.97
C GLN A 139 -6.48 20.53 8.76
N ASP A 140 -7.24 20.16 9.77
CA ASP A 140 -8.71 20.24 9.70
C ASP A 140 -9.17 21.72 9.71
N PRO A 141 -10.11 22.17 8.84
CA PRO A 141 -10.90 21.43 7.84
C PRO A 141 -10.33 21.46 6.41
N THR A 142 -9.09 21.90 6.23
CA THR A 142 -8.49 22.09 4.90
C THR A 142 -7.60 20.93 4.50
N LEU A 143 -7.98 20.22 3.45
CA LEU A 143 -7.15 19.14 2.91
C LEU A 143 -5.95 19.72 2.16
N TYR A 144 -4.75 19.56 2.70
CA TYR A 144 -3.50 19.81 1.98
C TYR A 144 -2.86 18.50 1.57
N ALA A 145 -2.99 18.13 0.31
CA ALA A 145 -2.29 16.99 -0.26
C ALA A 145 -1.01 17.45 -0.95
N TYR A 146 0.03 16.62 -0.90
CA TYR A 146 1.32 16.91 -1.49
C TYR A 146 1.84 15.74 -2.28
N PHE A 147 2.60 16.03 -3.34
CA PHE A 147 3.42 15.04 -4.01
C PHE A 147 4.80 15.61 -4.35
N LEU A 148 5.80 14.73 -4.33
CA LEU A 148 7.12 15.02 -4.87
C LEU A 148 7.11 14.74 -6.36
N GLY A 149 7.36 15.77 -7.17
CA GLY A 149 7.45 15.64 -8.62
C GLY A 149 8.78 15.05 -9.07
N SER A 150 8.77 14.32 -10.17
CA SER A 150 9.97 13.84 -10.87
C SER A 150 10.88 14.97 -11.35
N ASP A 151 10.36 16.19 -11.44
CA ASP A 151 11.11 17.42 -11.75
C ASP A 151 11.81 18.03 -10.51
N GLY A 152 11.75 17.37 -9.35
CA GLY A 152 12.42 17.79 -8.13
C GLY A 152 11.73 18.97 -7.43
N TYR A 153 10.43 19.15 -7.63
CA TYR A 153 9.62 20.14 -6.91
C TYR A 153 8.56 19.47 -6.04
N LEU A 154 8.23 20.10 -4.93
CA LEU A 154 7.06 19.78 -4.12
C LEU A 154 5.83 20.50 -4.67
N TYR A 155 4.76 19.75 -4.90
CA TYR A 155 3.47 20.27 -5.30
C TYR A 155 2.46 20.12 -4.18
N GLN A 156 1.58 21.11 -4.05
CA GLN A 156 0.46 21.14 -3.11
C GLN A 156 -0.85 21.22 -3.86
N SER A 157 -1.85 20.46 -3.41
CA SER A 157 -3.25 20.63 -3.75
C SER A 157 -4.03 20.94 -2.47
N THR A 158 -4.81 22.02 -2.52
CA THR A 158 -5.66 22.46 -1.42
C THR A 158 -7.11 22.12 -1.75
N ASN A 159 -7.78 21.34 -0.88
CA ASN A 159 -9.16 20.87 -1.07
C ASN A 159 -9.39 20.24 -2.45
N MET A 160 -8.42 19.44 -2.92
CA MET A 160 -8.44 18.81 -4.24
C MET A 160 -8.47 19.81 -5.42
N GLY A 161 -8.01 21.05 -5.19
CA GLY A 161 -7.79 22.05 -6.23
C GLY A 161 -6.54 21.76 -7.08
N ALA A 162 -6.28 22.62 -8.06
CA ALA A 162 -5.13 22.48 -8.95
C ALA A 162 -3.79 22.44 -8.19
N TRP A 163 -2.84 21.69 -8.73
CA TRP A 163 -1.51 21.56 -8.15
C TRP A 163 -0.68 22.83 -8.31
N THR A 164 -0.06 23.28 -7.23
CA THR A 164 0.82 24.47 -7.20
C THR A 164 2.20 24.08 -6.67
N LYS A 165 3.27 24.59 -7.29
CA LYS A 165 4.64 24.43 -6.77
C LYS A 165 4.80 25.22 -5.47
N VAL A 166 5.33 24.58 -4.44
CA VAL A 166 5.50 25.18 -3.10
C VAL A 166 6.90 25.04 -2.53
N SER A 167 7.87 24.60 -3.35
CA SER A 167 9.27 24.50 -2.97
C SER A 167 10.21 25.14 -4.01
N PRO A 168 11.47 25.42 -3.64
CA PRO A 168 12.54 25.52 -4.62
C PRO A 168 12.77 24.18 -5.35
N ALA A 169 13.59 24.22 -6.41
CA ALA A 169 14.01 23.03 -7.15
C ALA A 169 14.95 22.15 -6.32
N GLY A 170 15.04 20.86 -6.69
CA GLY A 170 16.00 19.92 -6.13
C GLY A 170 15.52 19.19 -4.89
N VAL A 171 14.20 19.13 -4.65
CA VAL A 171 13.62 18.30 -3.59
C VAL A 171 13.85 16.82 -3.88
N THR A 172 14.32 16.08 -2.88
CA THR A 172 14.62 14.65 -2.98
C THR A 172 13.79 13.77 -2.05
N HIS A 173 13.32 14.32 -0.93
CA HIS A 173 12.52 13.60 0.05
C HIS A 173 11.47 14.52 0.65
N ILE A 174 10.34 13.94 1.02
CA ILE A 174 9.25 14.61 1.73
C ILE A 174 8.86 13.81 2.96
N SER A 175 8.32 14.49 3.97
CA SER A 175 7.76 13.84 5.14
C SER A 175 6.61 14.67 5.70
N THR A 176 5.57 13.98 6.15
CA THR A 176 4.38 14.55 6.77
C THR A 176 4.77 15.50 7.91
N ALA A 177 4.19 16.70 7.95
CA ALA A 177 4.36 17.62 9.07
C ALA A 177 3.00 18.06 9.63
N PHE A 178 3.04 18.88 10.67
CA PHE A 178 1.86 19.41 11.34
C PHE A 178 1.40 20.74 10.73
N SER A 179 0.16 21.13 11.04
CA SER A 179 -0.40 22.45 10.70
C SER A 179 -0.38 22.75 9.20
N GLY A 180 -0.75 21.76 8.39
CA GLY A 180 -0.89 21.90 6.94
C GLY A 180 0.43 21.86 6.17
N GLY A 181 1.58 21.76 6.85
CA GLY A 181 2.91 21.74 6.21
C GLY A 181 3.45 20.34 5.91
N VAL A 182 4.58 20.32 5.18
CA VAL A 182 5.39 19.13 4.86
C VAL A 182 6.86 19.51 5.00
N LEU A 183 7.66 18.61 5.58
CA LEU A 183 9.12 18.74 5.59
C LEU A 183 9.67 18.23 4.27
N PHE A 184 10.68 18.90 3.72
CA PHE A 184 11.37 18.45 2.51
C PHE A 184 12.88 18.58 2.66
N ALA A 185 13.61 17.70 1.97
CA ALA A 185 15.07 17.77 1.85
C ALA A 185 15.45 18.18 0.43
N LEU A 186 16.53 18.95 0.30
CA LEU A 186 17.13 19.33 -0.98
C LEU A 186 18.38 18.52 -1.23
N ALA A 187 18.67 18.22 -2.50
CA ALA A 187 19.99 17.75 -2.90
C ALA A 187 21.03 18.83 -2.56
N SER A 188 22.11 18.45 -1.88
CA SER A 188 23.26 19.35 -1.71
C SER A 188 23.91 19.57 -3.08
N ALA A 189 24.14 20.84 -3.43
CA ALA A 189 25.02 21.16 -4.54
C ALA A 189 26.43 20.64 -4.21
N CYS A 190 26.95 19.77 -5.06
CA CYS A 190 28.35 19.36 -5.05
C CYS A 190 29.20 20.39 -5.79
#